data_AF-A0AAW7XBF8-F1
#
_entry.id   AF-A0AAW7XBF8-F1
#
_cell.length_a   1.000
_cell.length_b   1.000
_cell.length_c   1.000
_cell.angle_alpha   90.00
_cell.angle_beta   90.00
_cell.angle_gamma   90.00
#
_symmetry.space_group_name_H-M   'P 1'
#
loop_
_entity.id
_entity.type
_entity.pdbx_description
1 polymer ?
#
loop_
_entity_poly.entity_id
_entity_poly.type
_entity_poly.pdbx_seq_one_letter_code
_entity_poly.pdbx_strand_id
1 'polypeptide(L)'
;KGGVNYKKESGFYGGIDFLHLKNRPANEDNSIVAKGYTLTNLNVGYEWDKIILGVQIQNLFDVAWNETQFATESRLAGEVNSVEEIHFTPGTPFFLKTSIRYKF
;
A
#
# COMPACT_ATOMS: atom_id res chain seq x y z
N LYS A 1 -2.94 1.66 -11.36
CA LYS A 1 -3.13 0.41 -10.60
C LYS A 1 -3.40 -0.70 -11.60
N GLY A 2 -2.85 -1.89 -11.40
CA GLY A 2 -3.17 -3.07 -12.21
C GLY A 2 -2.93 -4.34 -11.41
N GLY A 3 -3.32 -5.48 -11.96
CA GLY A 3 -3.15 -6.76 -11.30
C GLY A 3 -3.53 -7.92 -12.20
N VAL A 4 -3.03 -9.10 -11.87
CA VAL A 4 -3.33 -10.36 -12.56
C VAL A 4 -3.88 -11.32 -11.51
N ASN A 5 -4.98 -11.99 -11.84
CA ASN A 5 -5.59 -13.01 -11.01
C ASN A 5 -5.65 -14.32 -11.79
N TYR A 6 -5.42 -15.42 -11.10
CA TYR A 6 -5.49 -16.77 -11.62
C TYR A 6 -6.32 -17.63 -10.69
N LYS A 7 -7.20 -18.44 -11.26
CA LYS A 7 -7.99 -19.44 -10.56
C LYS A 7 -8.02 -20.71 -11.38
N LYS A 8 -7.69 -21.83 -10.76
CA LYS A 8 -7.73 -23.17 -11.36
C LYS A 8 -8.89 -23.97 -10.76
N GLU A 9 -9.47 -24.85 -11.56
CA GLU A 9 -10.53 -25.77 -11.10
C GLU A 9 -10.06 -26.69 -9.97
N SER A 10 -8.76 -26.97 -9.87
CA SER A 10 -8.15 -27.78 -8.80
C SER A 10 -8.11 -27.11 -7.42
N GLY A 11 -8.84 -26.00 -7.22
CA GLY A 11 -8.96 -25.27 -5.96
C GLY A 11 -7.88 -24.22 -5.69
N PHE A 12 -6.81 -24.17 -6.51
CA PHE A 12 -5.77 -23.15 -6.37
C PHE A 12 -6.23 -21.81 -6.95
N TYR A 13 -6.00 -20.74 -6.20
CA TYR A 13 -6.17 -19.38 -6.69
C TYR A 13 -5.04 -18.48 -6.19
N GLY A 14 -4.75 -17.44 -6.94
CA GLY A 14 -3.80 -16.43 -6.53
C GLY A 14 -3.85 -15.22 -7.44
N GLY A 15 -3.21 -14.17 -7.01
CA GLY A 15 -3.28 -12.89 -7.66
C GLY A 15 -2.21 -11.96 -7.14
N ILE A 16 -1.75 -11.09 -8.02
CA ILE A 16 -0.74 -10.08 -7.71
C ILE A 16 -1.26 -8.74 -8.22
N ASP A 17 -1.23 -7.75 -7.34
CA ASP A 17 -1.66 -6.38 -7.64
C ASP A 17 -0.47 -5.44 -7.52
N PHE A 18 -0.43 -4.43 -8.38
CA PHE A 18 0.55 -3.36 -8.33
C PHE A 18 -0.12 -1.98 -8.36
N LEU A 19 0.39 -1.08 -7.52
CA LEU A 19 0.00 0.32 -7.45
C LEU A 19 1.24 1.17 -7.66
N HIS A 20 1.31 1.89 -8.77
CA HIS A 20 2.36 2.86 -9.04
C HIS A 20 1.78 4.27 -8.97
N LEU A 21 2.44 5.13 -8.21
CA LEU A 21 2.17 6.56 -8.13
C LEU A 21 3.48 7.31 -8.38
N LYS A 22 3.49 8.22 -9.33
CA LYS A 22 4.66 9.04 -9.64
C LYS A 22 4.83 10.17 -8.62
N ASN A 23 6.04 10.74 -8.58
CA ASN A 23 6.28 12.01 -7.90
C ASN A 23 5.31 13.07 -8.44
N ARG A 24 4.87 13.95 -7.56
CA ARG A 24 3.90 15.01 -7.89
C ARG A 24 4.16 16.26 -7.05
N PRO A 25 3.84 17.45 -7.57
CA PRO A 25 3.84 18.67 -6.77
C PRO A 25 2.94 18.49 -5.54
N ALA A 26 3.40 18.96 -4.39
CA ALA A 26 2.62 19.03 -3.16
C ALA A 26 2.01 20.42 -2.93
N ASN A 27 2.50 21.44 -3.64
CA ASN A 27 2.00 22.82 -3.65
C ASN A 27 1.96 23.40 -5.08
N GLU A 28 1.36 24.58 -5.24
CA GLU A 28 1.02 25.22 -6.52
C GLU A 28 2.24 25.63 -7.35
N ASP A 29 3.34 25.98 -6.69
CA ASP A 29 4.59 26.39 -7.35
C ASP A 29 5.58 25.23 -7.54
N ASN A 30 5.22 24.02 -7.08
CA ASN A 30 6.02 22.80 -7.16
C ASN A 30 7.39 22.90 -6.44
N SER A 31 7.52 23.79 -5.46
CA SER A 31 8.70 23.86 -4.59
C SER A 31 8.79 22.67 -3.64
N ILE A 32 7.66 22.04 -3.31
CA ILE A 32 7.58 20.82 -2.49
C ILE A 32 7.06 19.67 -3.33
N VAL A 33 7.75 18.53 -3.32
CA VAL A 33 7.40 17.34 -4.12
C VAL A 33 7.05 16.15 -3.23
N ALA A 34 5.83 15.64 -3.38
CA ALA A 34 5.40 14.39 -2.75
C ALA A 34 6.04 13.19 -3.47
N LYS A 35 6.68 12.31 -2.70
CA LYS A 35 7.41 11.14 -3.23
C LYS A 35 6.42 10.10 -3.74
N GLY A 36 6.66 9.64 -4.96
CA GLY A 36 5.98 8.51 -5.57
C GLY A 36 6.46 7.18 -4.98
N TYR A 37 5.71 6.12 -5.26
CA TYR A 37 5.98 4.78 -4.77
C TYR A 37 5.37 3.72 -5.70
N THR A 38 5.91 2.51 -5.62
CA THR A 38 5.34 1.33 -6.27
C THR A 38 5.11 0.26 -5.22
N LEU A 39 3.86 -0.11 -5.00
CA LEU A 39 3.48 -1.19 -4.10
C LEU A 39 3.12 -2.43 -4.90
N THR A 40 3.46 -3.58 -4.33
CA THR A 40 3.05 -4.89 -4.85
C THR A 40 2.40 -5.67 -3.71
N ASN A 41 1.21 -6.19 -3.97
CA ASN A 41 0.46 -7.02 -3.03
C ASN A 41 0.25 -8.40 -3.67
N LEU A 42 0.25 -9.44 -2.85
CA LEU A 42 0.08 -10.82 -3.27
C LEU A 42 -1.06 -11.45 -2.49
N ASN A 43 -1.93 -12.20 -3.18
CA ASN A 43 -2.82 -13.15 -2.54
C ASN A 43 -2.64 -14.54 -3.14
N VAL A 44 -2.70 -15.56 -2.29
CA VAL A 44 -2.67 -16.95 -2.71
C VAL A 44 -3.61 -17.72 -1.79
N GLY A 45 -4.28 -18.73 -2.32
CA GLY A 45 -5.05 -19.65 -1.52
C GLY A 45 -5.30 -20.98 -2.21
N TYR A 46 -5.76 -21.91 -1.41
CA TYR A 46 -6.07 -23.25 -1.85
C TYR A 46 -7.36 -23.71 -1.18
N GLU A 47 -8.31 -24.13 -2.01
CA GLU A 47 -9.54 -24.77 -1.59
C GLU A 47 -9.38 -26.29 -1.68
N TRP A 48 -9.42 -26.93 -0.51
CA TRP A 48 -9.41 -28.38 -0.36
C TRP A 48 -10.76 -28.82 0.21
N ASP A 49 -11.67 -29.26 -0.66
CA ASP A 49 -13.01 -29.71 -0.30
C ASP A 49 -13.75 -28.62 0.53
N LYS A 50 -13.95 -28.84 1.83
CA LYS A 50 -14.61 -27.88 2.72
C LYS A 50 -13.67 -26.85 3.34
N ILE A 51 -12.36 -27.02 3.23
CA ILE A 51 -11.36 -26.16 3.87
C ILE A 51 -10.76 -25.21 2.83
N ILE A 52 -10.68 -23.92 3.14
CA ILE A 52 -9.95 -22.94 2.34
C ILE A 52 -8.81 -22.36 3.18
N LEU A 53 -7.60 -22.50 2.67
CA LEU A 53 -6.41 -21.84 3.19
C LEU A 53 -6.09 -20.61 2.35
N GLY A 54 -5.71 -19.52 3.00
CA GLY A 54 -5.37 -18.28 2.30
C GLY A 54 -4.21 -17.55 2.94
N VAL A 55 -3.36 -16.97 2.11
CA VAL A 55 -2.26 -16.10 2.47
C VAL A 55 -2.40 -14.80 1.69
N GLN A 56 -2.25 -13.68 2.38
CA GLN A 56 -2.23 -12.34 1.80
C GLN A 56 -1.00 -11.61 2.30
N ILE A 57 -0.26 -11.00 1.38
CA ILE A 57 0.89 -10.16 1.67
C ILE A 57 0.60 -8.77 1.11
N GLN A 58 0.66 -7.76 1.97
CA GLN A 58 0.67 -6.36 1.60
C GLN A 58 2.10 -5.84 1.63
N ASN A 59 2.43 -4.97 0.68
CA ASN A 59 3.78 -4.43 0.52
C ASN A 59 4.86 -5.54 0.46
N LEU A 60 4.72 -6.43 -0.53
CA LEU A 60 5.55 -7.63 -0.72
C LEU A 60 7.05 -7.36 -0.73
N PHE A 61 7.47 -6.19 -1.20
CA PHE A 61 8.88 -5.77 -1.29
C PHE A 61 9.33 -4.84 -0.17
N ASP A 62 8.50 -4.68 0.87
CA ASP A 62 8.78 -3.83 2.05
C ASP A 62 9.25 -2.41 1.68
N VAL A 63 8.57 -1.81 0.70
CA VAL A 63 8.88 -0.46 0.23
C VAL A 63 8.51 0.53 1.34
N ALA A 64 9.44 1.41 1.71
CA ALA A 64 9.10 2.56 2.56
C ALA A 64 8.31 3.59 1.74
N TRP A 65 7.08 3.88 2.16
CA TRP A 65 6.18 4.75 1.43
C TRP A 65 5.28 5.57 2.37
N ASN A 66 4.74 6.65 1.85
CA ASN A 66 3.81 7.52 2.55
C ASN A 66 2.45 7.44 1.86
N GLU A 67 1.42 7.05 2.60
CA GLU A 67 0.05 6.87 2.08
C GLU A 67 -0.58 8.21 1.72
N THR A 68 -0.46 9.17 2.61
CA THR A 68 -0.88 10.56 2.41
C THR A 68 0.33 11.48 2.53
N GLN A 69 0.37 12.53 1.71
CA GLN A 69 1.44 13.53 1.72
C GLN A 69 0.79 14.86 1.32
N PHE A 70 0.83 15.84 2.23
CA PHE A 70 0.29 17.17 2.01
C PHE A 70 1.33 18.22 2.40
N ALA A 71 1.51 19.24 1.55
CA ALA A 71 2.18 20.45 1.98
C ALA A 71 1.23 21.17 2.95
N THR A 72 1.74 21.55 4.11
CA THR A 72 0.96 22.28 5.11
C THR A 72 1.87 23.30 5.75
N GLU A 73 1.40 24.53 5.76
CA GLU A 73 2.03 25.62 6.48
C GLU A 73 1.69 25.51 7.96
N SER A 74 2.73 25.42 8.81
CA SER A 74 2.59 25.29 10.25
C SER A 74 3.64 26.15 10.96
N ARG A 75 3.36 26.53 12.21
CA ARG A 75 4.28 27.31 13.03
C ARG A 75 4.22 26.87 14.49
N LEU A 76 5.34 26.39 15.02
CA LEU A 76 5.49 26.09 16.44
C LEU A 76 5.55 27.38 17.27
N ALA A 77 5.25 27.27 18.57
CA ALA A 77 5.18 28.44 19.46
C ALA A 77 6.49 29.24 19.56
N GLY A 78 7.64 28.61 19.27
CA GLY A 78 8.97 29.26 19.29
C GLY A 78 9.46 29.73 17.92
N GLU A 79 8.70 29.53 16.85
CA GLU A 79 9.13 29.90 15.50
C GLU A 79 8.69 31.31 15.13
N VAL A 80 9.63 32.12 14.63
CA VAL A 80 9.38 33.51 14.23
C VAL A 80 8.52 33.57 12.95
N ASN A 81 8.77 32.66 12.02
CA ASN A 81 8.05 32.55 10.75
C ASN A 81 7.39 31.17 10.64
N SER A 82 6.33 31.09 9.86
CA SER A 82 5.69 29.82 9.50
C SER A 82 6.57 29.03 8.52
N VAL A 83 6.47 27.71 8.57
CA VAL A 83 7.20 26.77 7.70
C VAL A 83 6.19 25.91 6.94
N GLU A 84 6.35 25.84 5.63
CA GLU A 84 5.59 24.93 4.77
C GLU A 84 6.38 23.64 4.54
N GLU A 85 5.80 22.50 4.93
CA GLU A 85 6.47 21.19 4.81
C GLU A 85 5.49 20.03 4.57
N ILE A 86 6.05 18.86 4.20
CA ILE A 86 5.27 17.64 4.00
C ILE A 86 4.86 17.03 5.33
N HIS A 87 3.56 17.00 5.56
CA HIS A 87 2.93 16.15 6.57
C HIS A 87 2.44 14.86 5.90
N PHE A 88 2.71 13.72 6.54
CA PHE A 88 2.43 12.42 5.92
C PHE A 88 1.96 11.37 6.91
N THR A 89 1.14 10.43 6.42
CA THR A 89 0.86 9.17 7.09
C THR A 89 1.80 8.10 6.53
N PRO A 90 2.66 7.48 7.35
CA PRO A 90 3.47 6.34 6.92
C PRO A 90 2.57 5.23 6.40
N GLY A 91 2.92 4.66 5.26
CA GLY A 91 2.20 3.54 4.70
C GLY A 91 2.47 2.24 5.44
N THR A 92 1.62 1.24 5.23
CA THR A 92 1.79 -0.08 5.85
C THR A 92 3.12 -0.71 5.41
N PRO A 93 3.95 -1.19 6.35
CA PRO A 93 5.16 -1.96 6.02
C PRO A 93 4.77 -3.33 5.44
N PHE A 94 5.74 -4.20 5.21
CA PHE A 94 5.45 -5.60 4.92
C PHE A 94 4.46 -6.18 5.94
N PHE A 95 3.34 -6.71 5.45
CA PHE A 95 2.29 -7.28 6.29
C PHE A 95 1.78 -8.60 5.74
N LEU A 96 1.89 -9.66 6.55
CA LEU A 96 1.45 -11.01 6.23
C LEU A 96 0.18 -11.35 7.01
N LYS A 97 -0.86 -11.81 6.31
CA LYS A 97 -2.11 -12.32 6.87
C LYS A 97 -2.37 -13.73 6.36
N THR A 98 -2.59 -14.66 7.29
CA THR A 98 -3.04 -16.02 6.97
C THR A 98 -4.50 -16.20 7.35
N SER A 99 -5.19 -17.14 6.71
CA SER A 99 -6.61 -17.42 6.97
C SER A 99 -6.93 -18.89 6.73
N ILE A 100 -7.86 -19.40 7.52
CA ILE A 100 -8.46 -20.73 7.39
C ILE A 100 -9.98 -20.53 7.43
N ARG A 101 -10.70 -21.09 6.44
CA ARG A 101 -12.17 -21.04 6.36
C ARG A 101 -12.72 -22.44 6.16
N TYR A 102 -13.88 -22.72 6.74
CA TYR A 102 -14.61 -23.98 6.57
C TYR A 102 -15.99 -23.71 5.95
N LYS A 103 -16.35 -24.46 4.90
CA LYS A 103 -17.66 -24.42 4.23
C LYS A 103 -18.56 -25.51 4.80
N PHE A 104 -19.71 -25.12 5.36
CA PHE A 104 -20.73 -26.04 5.87
C PHE A 104 -21.65 -26.54 4.76
#